data_AF-A0A1V9YHN7-F1
#
_entry.id   AF-A0A1V9YHN7-F1
#
_cell.length_a   1.000
_cell.length_b   1.000
_cell.length_c   1.000
_cell.angle_alpha   90.00
_cell.angle_beta   90.00
_cell.angle_gamma   90.00
#
_symmetry.space_group_name_H-M   'P 1'
#
loop_
_entity.id
_entity.type
_entity.pdbx_description
1 polymer ?
#
loop_
_entity_poly.entity_id
_entity_poly.type
_entity_poly.pdbx_seq_one_letter_code
_entity_poly.pdbx_strand_id
1 'polypeptide(L)'
;MRLLMAIAMSAAALECDPSMDAAGPSNVQEGQPCGGWCGTLGSCASGLHCDEGLVPLPLMPFGMPIASVCRNTTKDDALWSKVNVSECSTGWQMLSLTNTDDLNEMIAMTSNAVVDIPTLQFDPCVRILTGKVCAPELYVILLERMYQDPKSLHYYLVQGNANSSALPTVKDILIHT
;
A
#
# COMPACT_ATOMS: atom_id res chain seq x y z
N MET A 1 -36.73 27.43 -25.29
CA MET A 1 -36.75 25.98 -25.00
C MET A 1 -35.40 25.41 -25.46
N ARG A 2 -34.38 25.44 -24.60
CA ARG A 2 -33.03 24.95 -24.91
C ARG A 2 -32.85 23.62 -24.20
N LEU A 3 -32.75 22.58 -25.02
CA LEU A 3 -32.43 21.21 -24.65
C LEU A 3 -30.98 21.20 -24.12
N LEU A 4 -30.78 21.12 -22.81
CA LEU A 4 -29.48 20.82 -22.21
C LEU A 4 -29.41 19.31 -22.06
N MET A 5 -28.82 18.68 -23.06
CA MET A 5 -28.44 17.28 -23.08
C MET A 5 -27.41 17.09 -21.95
N ALA A 6 -27.85 16.49 -20.84
CA ALA A 6 -26.96 15.96 -19.83
C ALA A 6 -26.14 14.84 -20.50
N ILE A 7 -24.88 15.14 -20.83
CA ILE A 7 -23.90 14.11 -21.16
C ILE A 7 -23.65 13.39 -19.84
N ALA A 8 -24.39 12.31 -19.62
CA ALA A 8 -23.98 11.27 -18.70
C ALA A 8 -22.62 10.78 -19.20
N MET A 9 -21.55 11.26 -18.57
CA MET A 9 -20.26 10.61 -18.64
C MET A 9 -20.45 9.26 -17.96
N SER A 10 -20.81 8.25 -18.75
CA SER A 10 -20.70 6.87 -18.34
C SER A 10 -19.24 6.68 -17.96
N ALA A 11 -18.98 6.59 -16.66
CA ALA A 11 -17.76 6.00 -16.17
C ALA A 11 -17.69 4.61 -16.81
N ALA A 12 -16.90 4.49 -17.86
CA ALA A 12 -16.32 3.21 -18.21
C ALA A 12 -15.37 2.89 -17.04
N ALA A 13 -15.94 2.44 -15.92
CA ALA A 13 -15.24 1.51 -15.07
C ALA A 13 -14.74 0.45 -16.04
N LEU A 14 -13.42 0.36 -16.23
CA LEU A 14 -12.84 -0.83 -16.85
C LEU A 14 -13.27 -1.97 -15.93
N GLU A 15 -14.39 -2.61 -16.27
CA GLU A 15 -14.75 -3.90 -15.73
C GLU A 15 -13.55 -4.79 -16.03
N CYS A 16 -12.89 -5.24 -14.96
CA CYS A 16 -11.82 -6.21 -15.07
C CYS A 16 -12.37 -7.37 -15.91
N ASP A 17 -11.81 -7.58 -17.10
CA ASP A 17 -12.29 -8.64 -17.97
C ASP A 17 -12.11 -9.96 -17.20
N PRO A 18 -13.18 -10.69 -16.86
CA PRO A 18 -13.08 -11.90 -16.05
C PRO A 18 -12.31 -13.02 -16.77
N SER A 19 -12.00 -12.87 -18.07
CA SER A 19 -11.07 -13.75 -18.77
C SER A 19 -9.59 -13.47 -18.46
N MET A 20 -9.28 -12.36 -17.78
CA MET A 20 -7.94 -12.04 -17.25
C MET A 20 -7.59 -12.82 -15.98
N ASP A 21 -8.54 -13.54 -15.37
CA ASP A 21 -8.28 -14.54 -14.31
C ASP A 21 -7.58 -15.82 -14.87
N ALA A 22 -6.79 -15.67 -15.94
CA ALA A 22 -5.89 -16.71 -16.39
C ALA A 22 -4.87 -16.99 -15.28
N ALA A 23 -4.62 -18.26 -14.98
CA ALA A 23 -3.60 -18.66 -14.00
C ALA A 23 -2.23 -18.09 -14.41
N GLY A 24 -1.85 -16.97 -13.82
CA GLY A 24 -0.58 -16.30 -14.10
C GLY A 24 0.64 -17.19 -13.78
N PRO A 25 1.82 -16.88 -14.32
CA PRO A 25 3.06 -17.57 -13.99
C PRO A 25 3.28 -17.74 -12.48
N SER A 26 3.75 -18.92 -12.08
CA SER A 26 4.14 -19.19 -10.69
C SER A 26 5.64 -19.05 -10.50
N ASN A 27 6.06 -18.79 -9.26
CA ASN A 27 7.45 -18.57 -8.88
C ASN A 27 8.10 -17.37 -9.59
N VAL A 28 7.34 -16.30 -9.82
CA VAL A 28 7.89 -15.06 -10.35
C VAL A 28 8.88 -14.42 -9.37
N GLN A 29 9.92 -13.79 -9.92
CA GLN A 29 11.06 -13.28 -9.18
C GLN A 29 10.77 -11.90 -8.57
N GLU A 30 11.62 -11.46 -7.64
CA GLU A 30 11.52 -10.14 -7.02
C GLU A 30 11.50 -9.03 -8.11
N GLY A 31 10.57 -8.08 -7.99
CA GLY A 31 10.34 -7.01 -8.95
C GLY A 31 9.47 -7.39 -10.15
N GLN A 32 9.12 -8.66 -10.34
CA GLN A 32 8.21 -9.08 -11.40
C GLN A 32 6.74 -8.92 -11.00
N PRO A 33 5.85 -8.58 -11.95
CA PRO A 33 4.41 -8.48 -11.68
C PRO A 33 3.81 -9.79 -11.14
N CYS A 34 2.95 -9.67 -10.14
CA CYS A 34 2.21 -10.77 -9.52
C CYS A 34 0.72 -10.49 -9.38
N GLY A 35 0.30 -9.23 -9.40
CA GLY A 35 -1.11 -8.85 -9.28
C GLY A 35 -1.40 -7.49 -9.90
N GLY A 36 -2.63 -7.02 -9.73
CA GLY A 36 -3.05 -5.70 -10.14
C GLY A 36 -4.56 -5.54 -10.01
N TRP A 37 -5.06 -4.36 -10.38
CA TRP A 37 -6.48 -4.01 -10.28
C TRP A 37 -7.41 -4.98 -11.01
N CYS A 38 -6.91 -5.70 -12.02
CA CYS A 38 -7.68 -6.60 -12.88
C CYS A 38 -7.42 -8.11 -12.64
N GLY A 39 -6.87 -8.50 -11.49
CA GLY A 39 -6.67 -9.92 -11.14
C GLY A 39 -5.20 -10.33 -11.02
N THR A 40 -4.99 -11.62 -10.76
CA THR A 40 -3.67 -12.19 -10.43
C THR A 40 -2.81 -12.38 -11.68
N LEU A 41 -1.72 -11.61 -11.78
CA LEU A 41 -0.74 -11.72 -12.88
C LEU A 41 0.29 -12.86 -12.64
N GLY A 42 0.32 -13.45 -11.45
CA GLY A 42 1.17 -14.59 -11.11
C GLY A 42 1.29 -14.85 -9.61
N SER A 43 2.05 -15.87 -9.22
CA SER A 43 2.39 -16.13 -7.82
C SER A 43 3.89 -16.02 -7.57
N CYS A 44 4.25 -15.40 -6.45
CA CYS A 44 5.64 -15.12 -6.11
C CYS A 44 6.44 -16.40 -5.77
N ALA A 45 7.75 -16.36 -6.03
CA ALA A 45 8.67 -17.40 -5.58
C ALA A 45 8.69 -17.49 -4.04
N SER A 46 9.11 -18.64 -3.51
CA SER A 46 9.18 -18.87 -2.06
C SER A 46 10.01 -17.79 -1.36
N GLY A 47 9.49 -17.27 -0.24
CA GLY A 47 10.10 -16.17 0.51
C GLY A 47 9.82 -14.78 -0.04
N LEU A 48 9.06 -14.67 -1.14
CA LEU A 48 8.53 -13.42 -1.66
C LEU A 48 7.03 -13.33 -1.42
N HIS A 49 6.51 -12.11 -1.37
CA HIS A 49 5.09 -11.79 -1.28
C HIS A 49 4.71 -10.86 -2.42
N CYS A 50 3.45 -10.91 -2.85
CA CYS A 50 2.91 -9.89 -3.74
C CYS A 50 2.59 -8.65 -2.90
N ASP A 51 2.90 -7.45 -3.38
CA ASP A 51 2.59 -6.18 -2.68
C ASP A 51 1.09 -5.85 -2.75
N GLU A 52 0.27 -6.72 -2.18
CA GLU A 52 -1.20 -6.58 -2.07
C GLU A 52 -1.61 -5.37 -1.21
N GLY A 53 -0.65 -4.75 -0.51
CA GLY A 53 -0.82 -3.51 0.26
C GLY A 53 -0.71 -2.22 -0.57
N LEU A 54 -1.06 -2.25 -1.87
CA LEU A 54 -1.26 -1.04 -2.66
C LEU A 54 -2.57 -0.39 -2.24
N VAL A 55 -2.48 0.66 -1.42
CA VAL A 55 -3.66 1.38 -0.96
C VAL A 55 -3.93 2.53 -1.93
N PRO A 56 -5.06 2.52 -2.66
CA PRO A 56 -5.43 3.60 -3.57
C PRO A 56 -5.70 4.87 -2.76
N LEU A 57 -5.22 6.00 -3.26
CA LEU A 57 -5.45 7.29 -2.62
C LEU A 57 -6.79 7.88 -3.11
N PRO A 58 -7.45 8.77 -2.33
CA PRO A 58 -8.88 9.09 -2.46
C PRO A 58 -9.34 9.69 -3.80
N LEU A 59 -8.40 10.14 -4.64
CA LEU A 59 -8.66 10.80 -5.93
C LEU A 59 -7.95 10.11 -7.09
N MET A 60 -7.75 8.79 -7.01
CA MET A 60 -7.21 8.03 -8.12
C MET A 60 -8.06 8.24 -9.39
N PRO A 61 -7.48 8.63 -10.54
CA PRO A 61 -8.16 8.49 -11.80
C PRO A 61 -8.35 6.99 -12.08
N PHE A 62 -9.60 6.55 -12.14
CA PHE A 62 -9.96 5.20 -12.58
C PHE A 62 -9.19 4.84 -13.86
N GLY A 63 -8.47 3.71 -13.86
CA GLY A 63 -7.84 3.14 -15.05
C GLY A 63 -6.30 3.23 -15.17
N MET A 64 -5.55 3.54 -14.10
CA MET A 64 -4.09 3.40 -14.14
C MET A 64 -3.66 1.93 -13.91
N PRO A 65 -2.81 1.36 -14.79
CA PRO A 65 -2.33 -0.01 -14.64
C PRO A 65 -1.25 -0.05 -13.55
N ILE A 66 -1.67 -0.18 -12.29
CA ILE A 66 -0.74 -0.44 -11.19
C ILE A 66 -0.65 -1.96 -11.04
N ALA A 67 0.45 -2.51 -11.54
CA ALA A 67 0.79 -3.90 -11.30
C ALA A 67 1.45 -4.03 -9.92
N SER A 68 0.90 -4.91 -9.10
CA SER A 68 1.59 -5.43 -7.93
C SER A 68 2.80 -6.25 -8.36
N VAL A 69 3.92 -6.15 -7.65
CA VAL A 69 5.18 -6.86 -7.90
C VAL A 69 5.61 -7.72 -6.70
N CYS A 70 6.35 -8.79 -6.96
CA CYS A 70 6.89 -9.63 -5.90
C CYS A 70 8.01 -8.92 -5.13
N ARG A 71 7.95 -9.00 -3.81
CA ARG A 71 8.89 -8.34 -2.89
C ARG A 71 9.40 -9.28 -1.81
N ASN A 72 10.58 -8.97 -1.32
CA ASN A 72 11.21 -9.71 -0.23
C ASN A 72 10.87 -9.05 1.12
N THR A 73 10.03 -9.70 1.92
CA THR A 73 9.60 -9.18 3.23
C THR A 73 10.79 -8.91 4.15
N THR A 74 11.83 -9.73 4.11
CA THR A 74 13.03 -9.53 4.95
C THR A 74 13.78 -8.26 4.58
N LYS A 75 13.83 -7.88 3.29
CA LYS A 75 14.44 -6.62 2.87
C LYS A 75 13.60 -5.42 3.31
N ASP A 76 12.28 -5.54 3.23
CA ASP A 76 11.36 -4.47 3.61
C ASP A 76 11.38 -4.26 5.13
N ASP A 77 11.34 -5.34 5.91
CA ASP A 77 11.47 -5.31 7.37
C ASP A 77 12.82 -4.74 7.83
N ALA A 78 13.89 -4.97 7.07
CA ALA A 78 15.21 -4.42 7.40
C ALA A 78 15.26 -2.89 7.33
N LEU A 79 14.33 -2.24 6.61
CA LEU A 79 14.22 -0.78 6.58
C LEU A 79 13.90 -0.19 7.95
N TRP A 80 13.31 -0.96 8.87
CA TRP A 80 13.07 -0.50 10.25
C TRP A 80 14.34 -0.10 10.99
N SER A 81 15.48 -0.69 10.66
CA SER A 81 16.77 -0.32 11.26
C SER A 81 17.17 1.13 10.95
N LYS A 82 16.57 1.73 9.91
CA LYS A 82 16.84 3.08 9.43
C LYS A 82 15.81 4.11 9.92
N VAL A 83 14.82 3.67 10.70
CA VAL A 83 13.75 4.53 11.19
C VAL A 83 13.83 4.63 12.72
N ASN A 84 13.68 5.84 13.26
CA ASN A 84 13.66 6.08 14.69
C ASN A 84 12.24 6.38 15.18
N VAL A 85 11.66 5.42 15.91
CA VAL A 85 10.36 5.54 16.59
C VAL A 85 10.55 5.12 18.04
N SER A 86 10.56 6.11 18.94
CA SER A 86 10.84 5.90 20.37
C SER A 86 9.90 4.90 21.04
N GLU A 87 8.63 4.94 20.65
CA GLU A 87 7.55 4.12 21.17
C GLU A 87 7.71 2.65 20.76
N CYS A 88 8.52 2.38 19.73
CA CYS A 88 8.84 1.05 19.23
C CYS A 88 10.23 0.56 19.64
N SER A 89 10.86 1.15 20.66
CA SER A 89 12.22 0.76 21.07
C SER A 89 12.26 -0.60 21.78
N THR A 90 11.21 -0.97 22.50
CA THR A 90 11.12 -2.20 23.29
C THR A 90 9.70 -2.76 23.30
N GLY A 91 9.54 -4.08 23.41
CA GLY A 91 8.21 -4.70 23.54
C GLY A 91 7.37 -4.67 22.25
N TRP A 92 8.02 -4.55 21.09
CA TRP A 92 7.36 -4.53 19.79
C TRP A 92 7.23 -5.91 19.16
N GLN A 93 6.25 -6.05 18.27
CA GLN A 93 6.06 -7.21 17.40
C GLN A 93 5.97 -6.74 15.95
N MET A 94 6.68 -7.42 15.04
CA MET A 94 6.57 -7.16 13.60
C MET A 94 5.24 -7.70 13.07
N LEU A 95 4.58 -6.93 12.21
CA LEU A 95 3.42 -7.35 11.44
C LEU A 95 3.89 -8.04 10.17
N SER A 96 3.25 -9.15 9.81
CA SER A 96 3.63 -9.93 8.64
C SER A 96 2.73 -9.63 7.44
N LEU A 97 3.30 -9.12 6.35
CA LEU A 97 2.55 -8.89 5.10
C LEU A 97 2.02 -10.17 4.44
N THR A 98 2.53 -11.34 4.83
CA THR A 98 2.02 -12.64 4.36
C THR A 98 0.92 -13.21 5.26
N ASN A 99 0.63 -12.57 6.39
CA ASN A 99 -0.49 -12.93 7.26
C ASN A 99 -1.68 -12.04 6.90
N THR A 100 -2.82 -12.64 6.57
CA THR A 100 -4.00 -11.92 6.10
C THR A 100 -4.59 -10.98 7.15
N ASP A 101 -4.57 -11.35 8.43
CA ASP A 101 -5.12 -10.52 9.51
C ASP A 101 -4.23 -9.27 9.73
N ASP A 102 -2.91 -9.48 9.83
CA ASP A 102 -1.94 -8.38 9.93
C ASP A 102 -2.02 -7.44 8.72
N LEU A 103 -2.12 -8.00 7.50
CA LEU A 103 -2.23 -7.24 6.26
C LEU A 103 -3.52 -6.40 6.23
N ASN A 104 -4.66 -6.99 6.58
CA ASN A 104 -5.94 -6.28 6.61
C ASN A 104 -5.93 -5.12 7.61
N GLU A 105 -5.34 -5.31 8.79
CA GLU A 105 -5.19 -4.27 9.80
C GLU A 105 -4.31 -3.12 9.27
N MET A 106 -3.18 -3.45 8.63
CA MET A 106 -2.30 -2.45 8.03
C MET A 106 -2.98 -1.69 6.89
N ILE A 107 -3.76 -2.36 6.04
CA ILE A 107 -4.53 -1.73 4.96
C ILE A 107 -5.57 -0.77 5.55
N ALA A 108 -6.29 -1.18 6.59
CA ALA A 108 -7.30 -0.34 7.25
C ALA A 108 -6.67 0.92 7.87
N MET A 109 -5.60 0.75 8.65
CA MET A 109 -4.82 1.85 9.23
C MET A 109 -4.28 2.80 8.14
N THR A 110 -3.68 2.24 7.09
CA THR A 110 -3.12 3.01 5.97
C THR A 110 -4.20 3.78 5.24
N SER A 111 -5.34 3.15 4.93
CA SER A 111 -6.46 3.80 4.23
C SER A 111 -7.01 4.98 5.01
N ASN A 112 -7.21 4.82 6.33
CA ASN A 112 -7.68 5.90 7.20
C ASN A 112 -6.65 7.04 7.30
N ALA A 113 -5.36 6.72 7.38
CA ALA A 113 -4.29 7.71 7.45
C ALA A 113 -4.14 8.50 6.14
N VAL A 114 -4.24 7.80 5.00
CA VAL A 114 -4.07 8.33 3.65
C VAL A 114 -5.05 9.44 3.31
N VAL A 115 -6.29 9.32 3.79
CA VAL A 115 -7.35 10.32 3.56
C VAL A 115 -6.92 11.70 4.09
N ASP A 116 -6.11 11.74 5.13
CA ASP A 116 -5.69 12.96 5.81
C ASP A 116 -4.39 13.57 5.29
N ILE A 117 -3.67 12.91 4.37
CA ILE A 117 -2.37 13.39 3.89
C ILE A 117 -2.56 14.34 2.72
N PRO A 118 -2.44 15.67 2.91
CA PRO A 118 -2.72 16.61 1.83
C PRO A 118 -1.72 16.48 0.68
N THR A 119 -0.48 16.08 0.99
CA THR A 119 0.59 15.86 0.00
C THR A 119 0.34 14.67 -0.92
N LEU A 120 -0.50 13.72 -0.51
CA LEU A 120 -0.82 12.52 -1.29
C LEU A 120 -2.16 12.64 -2.05
N GLN A 121 -2.86 13.76 -1.96
CA GLN A 121 -4.14 13.96 -2.66
C GLN A 121 -4.03 13.79 -4.19
N PHE A 122 -2.84 13.91 -4.76
CA PHE A 122 -2.57 13.77 -6.20
C PHE A 122 -1.71 12.55 -6.54
N ASP A 123 -1.28 11.79 -5.54
CA ASP A 123 -0.61 10.52 -5.79
C ASP A 123 -1.64 9.43 -6.04
N PRO A 124 -1.28 8.38 -6.80
CA PRO A 124 -2.23 7.34 -7.11
C PRO A 124 -2.28 6.20 -6.09
N CYS A 125 -1.17 5.89 -5.43
CA CYS A 125 -1.10 4.85 -4.41
C CYS A 125 0.12 5.03 -3.49
N VAL A 126 0.00 4.44 -2.31
CA VAL A 126 1.12 4.10 -1.45
C VAL A 126 1.25 2.58 -1.37
N ARG A 127 2.46 2.12 -1.09
CA ARG A 127 2.76 0.72 -0.82
C ARG A 127 3.08 0.55 0.65
N ILE A 128 2.43 -0.40 1.31
CA ILE A 128 2.82 -0.84 2.65
C ILE A 128 4.10 -1.67 2.54
N LEU A 129 5.17 -1.26 3.23
CA LEU A 129 6.44 -1.99 3.25
C LEU A 129 6.56 -2.92 4.45
N THR A 130 6.21 -2.44 5.63
CA THR A 130 6.34 -3.18 6.89
C THR A 130 5.59 -2.44 8.00
N GLY A 131 5.34 -3.11 9.12
CA GLY A 131 4.65 -2.53 10.27
C GLY A 131 5.04 -3.17 11.59
N LYS A 132 4.82 -2.46 12.69
CA LYS A 132 5.02 -2.94 14.06
C LYS A 132 3.83 -2.59 14.94
N VAL A 133 3.56 -3.48 15.89
CA VAL A 133 2.79 -3.18 17.09
C VAL A 133 3.78 -2.84 18.19
N CYS A 134 3.76 -1.62 18.71
CA CYS A 134 4.78 -1.07 19.60
C CYS A 134 4.32 -0.94 21.07
N ALA A 135 3.01 -0.91 21.28
CA ALA A 135 2.32 -1.08 22.55
C ALA A 135 1.03 -1.84 22.27
N PRO A 136 0.29 -2.35 23.28
CA PRO A 136 -1.05 -2.89 23.04
C PRO A 136 -1.85 -1.82 22.32
N GLU A 137 -2.15 -2.07 21.05
CA GLU A 137 -2.89 -1.16 20.17
C GLU A 137 -2.13 0.03 19.55
N LEU A 138 -0.82 0.22 19.76
CA LEU A 138 -0.08 1.24 19.00
C LEU A 138 0.57 0.62 17.76
N TYR A 139 0.04 0.95 16.60
CA TYR A 139 0.53 0.48 15.31
C TYR A 139 1.39 1.54 14.66
N VAL A 140 2.52 1.13 14.10
CA VAL A 140 3.39 1.99 13.31
C VAL A 140 3.72 1.29 12.00
N ILE A 141 3.36 1.91 10.89
CA ILE A 141 3.45 1.33 9.55
C ILE A 141 4.35 2.21 8.70
N LEU A 142 5.27 1.58 7.98
CA LEU A 142 6.14 2.21 7.00
C LEU A 142 5.54 2.06 5.61
N LEU A 143 5.33 3.20 4.94
CA LEU A 143 4.82 3.28 3.59
C LEU A 143 5.88 3.82 2.63
N GLU A 144 5.80 3.38 1.37
CA GLU A 144 6.55 3.92 0.23
C GLU A 144 5.59 4.62 -0.74
N ARG A 145 5.96 5.81 -1.20
CA ARG A 145 5.24 6.49 -2.28
C ARG A 145 5.67 5.92 -3.62
N MET A 146 4.70 5.49 -4.43
CA MET A 146 4.97 4.74 -5.66
C MET A 146 5.20 5.59 -6.91
N TYR A 147 4.73 6.84 -6.92
CA TYR A 147 4.59 7.62 -8.15
C TYR A 147 5.40 8.92 -8.13
N GLN A 148 6.67 8.79 -7.76
CA GLN A 148 7.65 9.86 -7.85
C GLN A 148 8.75 9.55 -8.86
N ASP A 149 9.51 10.58 -9.22
CA ASP A 149 10.78 10.46 -9.93
C ASP A 149 11.59 9.31 -9.29
N PRO A 150 12.10 8.33 -10.07
CA PRO A 150 12.86 7.19 -9.53
C PRO A 150 14.11 7.59 -8.73
N LYS A 151 14.47 8.88 -8.71
CA LYS A 151 15.55 9.45 -7.89
C LYS A 151 15.13 9.95 -6.51
N SER A 152 13.83 9.99 -6.19
CA SER A 152 13.31 10.42 -4.89
C SER A 152 12.34 9.39 -4.35
N LEU A 153 12.85 8.40 -3.60
CA LEU A 153 12.02 7.54 -2.78
C LEU A 153 11.55 8.34 -1.56
N HIS A 154 10.24 8.48 -1.39
CA HIS A 154 9.65 9.08 -0.20
C HIS A 154 8.96 8.01 0.64
N TYR A 155 9.17 8.12 1.95
CA TYR A 155 8.66 7.18 2.92
C TYR A 155 7.78 7.92 3.92
N TYR A 156 6.71 7.25 4.36
CA TYR A 156 5.83 7.79 5.39
C TYR A 156 5.74 6.83 6.56
N LEU A 157 5.73 7.37 7.77
CA LEU A 157 5.31 6.64 8.95
C LEU A 157 3.87 6.98 9.26
N VAL A 158 3.04 5.95 9.32
CA VAL A 158 1.69 6.03 9.86
C VAL A 158 1.73 5.50 11.28
N GLN A 159 1.27 6.28 12.23
CA GLN A 159 1.13 5.86 13.62
C GLN A 159 -0.31 6.05 14.07
N GLY A 160 -0.94 4.97 14.51
CA GLY A 160 -2.35 4.95 14.87
C GLY A 160 -2.67 3.93 15.96
N ASN A 161 -3.89 4.00 16.47
CA ASN A 161 -4.42 2.99 17.37
C ASN A 161 -5.65 2.33 16.74
N ALA A 162 -5.63 1.01 16.63
CA ALA A 162 -6.67 0.20 15.98
C ALA A 162 -8.07 0.38 16.60
N ASN A 163 -8.13 0.69 17.90
CA ASN A 163 -9.37 0.88 18.67
C ASN A 163 -9.75 2.36 18.83
N SER A 164 -8.98 3.29 18.26
CA SER A 164 -9.24 4.72 18.35
C SER A 164 -10.10 5.21 17.20
N SER A 165 -11.06 6.09 17.51
CA SER A 165 -11.80 6.86 16.50
C SER A 165 -11.01 8.06 15.96
N ALA A 166 -9.85 8.38 16.55
CA ALA A 166 -8.96 9.40 16.03
C ALA A 166 -8.24 8.90 14.77
N LEU A 167 -8.09 9.81 13.80
CA LEU A 167 -7.36 9.50 12.58
C LEU A 167 -5.88 9.23 12.90
N PRO A 168 -5.23 8.26 12.23
CA PRO A 168 -3.83 7.99 12.42
C PRO A 168 -2.98 9.21 12.04
N THR A 169 -1.87 9.39 12.75
CA THR A 169 -0.89 10.42 12.42
C THR A 169 0.02 9.96 11.29
N VAL A 170 0.44 10.90 10.43
CA VAL A 170 1.35 10.61 9.32
C VAL A 170 2.54 11.55 9.37
N LYS A 171 3.73 10.99 9.18
CA LYS A 171 4.99 11.75 9.13
C LYS A 171 5.82 11.34 7.90
N ASP A 172 6.20 12.32 7.07
CA ASP A 172 7.22 12.14 6.03
C ASP A 172 8.58 11.88 6.67
N ILE A 173 9.29 10.86 6.19
CA ILE A 173 10.62 10.49 6.67
C ILE A 173 11.58 10.22 5.51
N LEU A 174 12.86 10.50 5.77
CA LEU A 174 13.94 10.19 4.86
C LEU A 174 14.62 8.89 5.29
N ILE A 175 14.65 7.90 4.40
CA ILE A 175 15.43 6.69 4.57
C ILE A 175 16.57 6.73 3.55
N HIS A 176 17.81 6.72 4.04
CA HIS A 176 18.98 6.58 3.18
C HIS A 176 19.15 5.10 2.82
N THR A 177 18.73 4.72 1.61
CA THR A 177 18.83 3.35 1.11
C THR A 177 20.24 2.94 0.73
#